data_AF-A0A7G5LUS9-F1
#
_entry.id   AF-A0A7G5LUS9-F1
#
_cell.length_a   1.000
_cell.length_b   1.000
_cell.length_c   1.000
_cell.angle_alpha   90.00
_cell.angle_beta   90.00
_cell.angle_gamma   90.00
#
_symmetry.space_group_name_H-M   'P 1'
#
loop_
_entity.id
_entity.type
_entity.pdbx_description
1 polymer ?
#
loop_
_entity_poly.entity_id
_entity_poly.type
_entity_poly.pdbx_seq_one_letter_code
_entity_poly.pdbx_strand_id
1 'polypeptide(L)'
;MQRLVVEFDGRVTYDDDDEDEARTTVWAQKKRELKVRDLGYHVVRLTWADLAPENAERTAARLRRELARAQRLYGHLSVGSSRTP
;
A
#
# COMPACT_ATOMS: atom_id res chain seq x y z
N MET A 1 6.30 7.05 -15.02
CA MET A 1 4.97 6.95 -14.34
C MET A 1 5.20 6.70 -12.86
N GLN A 2 4.62 7.52 -11.98
CA GLN A 2 4.68 7.32 -10.53
C GLN A 2 3.61 6.29 -10.14
N ARG A 3 3.99 5.22 -9.44
CA ARG A 3 3.08 4.12 -9.09
C ARG A 3 3.04 3.91 -7.57
N LEU A 4 2.45 4.88 -6.86
CA LEU A 4 2.14 4.77 -5.43
C LEU A 4 0.65 4.42 -5.28
N VAL A 5 0.35 3.36 -4.55
CA VAL A 5 -1.01 2.98 -4.16
C VAL A 5 -1.13 3.14 -2.65
N VAL A 6 -2.18 3.83 -2.22
CA VAL A 6 -2.52 3.95 -0.79
C VAL A 6 -3.75 3.10 -0.54
N GLU A 7 -3.65 2.15 0.38
CA GLU A 7 -4.77 1.34 0.84
C GLU A 7 -5.19 1.77 2.25
N PHE A 8 -6.49 1.94 2.45
CA PHE A 8 -7.06 2.20 3.77
C PHE A 8 -7.54 0.87 4.36
N ASP A 9 -6.93 0.49 5.47
CA ASP A 9 -7.31 -0.66 6.25
C ASP A 9 -8.44 -0.25 7.20
N GLY A 10 -9.67 -0.45 6.76
CA GLY A 10 -10.79 -0.52 7.66
C GLY A 10 -10.62 -1.78 8.47
N ARG A 11 -10.27 -1.64 9.76
CA ARG A 11 -10.35 -2.73 10.74
C ARG A 11 -11.78 -3.29 10.66
N VAL A 12 -11.96 -4.34 9.87
CA VAL A 12 -13.22 -5.08 9.81
C VAL A 12 -13.47 -5.53 11.23
N THR A 13 -14.62 -5.15 11.75
CA THR A 13 -15.20 -5.66 13.00
C THR A 13 -15.12 -7.19 12.95
N TYR A 14 -14.21 -7.77 13.73
CA TYR A 14 -14.25 -9.19 14.04
C TYR A 14 -15.39 -9.37 15.04
N ASP A 15 -16.62 -9.38 14.51
CA ASP A 15 -17.83 -9.86 15.19
C ASP A 15 -18.17 -11.28 14.70
N ASP A 16 -17.18 -12.01 14.15
CA ASP A 16 -17.33 -13.41 13.78
C ASP A 16 -16.59 -14.26 14.82
N ASP A 17 -17.36 -15.01 15.61
CA ASP A 17 -16.92 -15.94 16.68
C ASP A 17 -16.10 -17.14 16.17
N ASP A 18 -15.59 -17.13 14.93
CA ASP A 18 -14.88 -18.24 14.30
C ASP A 18 -13.43 -17.89 13.89
N GLU A 19 -12.47 -18.45 14.63
CA GLU A 19 -11.04 -18.22 14.43
C GLU A 19 -10.52 -18.65 13.04
N ASP A 20 -11.19 -19.59 12.38
CA ASP A 20 -10.75 -20.12 11.09
C ASP A 20 -11.09 -19.18 9.92
N GLU A 21 -12.23 -18.48 9.98
CA GLU A 21 -12.61 -17.43 9.03
C GLU A 21 -11.73 -16.18 9.18
N ALA A 22 -11.38 -15.82 10.42
CA ALA A 22 -10.48 -14.72 10.71
C ALA A 22 -9.09 -14.93 10.08
N ARG A 23 -8.51 -16.14 10.21
CA ARG A 23 -7.21 -16.47 9.57
C ARG A 23 -7.28 -16.46 8.05
N THR A 24 -8.36 -16.96 7.47
CA THR A 24 -8.53 -17.02 6.01
C THR A 24 -8.61 -15.61 5.41
N THR A 25 -9.32 -14.71 6.08
CA THR A 25 -9.40 -13.29 5.71
C THR A 25 -8.03 -12.60 5.76
N VAL A 26 -7.27 -12.79 6.84
CA VAL A 26 -5.90 -12.23 6.96
C VAL A 26 -4.98 -12.76 5.85
N TRP A 27 -5.10 -14.04 5.49
CA TRP A 27 -4.31 -14.65 4.43
C TRP A 27 -4.67 -14.10 3.03
N ALA A 28 -5.95 -13.89 2.76
CA ALA A 28 -6.43 -13.27 1.51
C ALA A 28 -5.93 -11.82 1.38
N GLN A 29 -5.98 -11.05 2.46
CA GLN A 29 -5.44 -9.68 2.52
C GLN A 29 -3.93 -9.65 2.23
N LYS A 30 -3.17 -10.60 2.81
CA LYS A 30 -1.72 -10.72 2.58
C LYS A 30 -1.38 -11.10 1.14
N LYS A 31 -2.17 -11.98 0.51
CA LYS A 31 -2.02 -12.34 -0.91
C LYS A 31 -2.30 -11.17 -1.85
N ARG A 32 -3.32 -10.35 -1.54
CA ARG A 32 -3.65 -9.14 -2.32
C ARG A 32 -2.51 -8.13 -2.27
N GLU A 33 -1.95 -7.89 -1.10
CA GLU A 33 -0.80 -6.99 -0.92
C GLU A 33 0.45 -7.50 -1.69
N LEU A 34 0.74 -8.79 -1.61
CA LEU A 34 1.83 -9.41 -2.38
C LEU A 34 1.67 -9.21 -3.88
N LYS A 35 0.45 -9.38 -4.40
CA LYS A 35 0.15 -9.24 -5.84
C LYS A 35 0.29 -7.79 -6.33
N VAL A 36 -0.09 -6.80 -5.51
CA VAL A 36 0.08 -5.38 -5.87
C VAL A 36 1.56 -4.99 -5.85
N ARG A 37 2.34 -5.51 -4.90
CA ARG A 37 3.79 -5.27 -4.82
C ARG A 37 4.56 -5.92 -5.98
N ASP A 38 4.15 -7.11 -6.40
CA ASP A 38 4.72 -7.85 -7.55
C ASP A 38 4.48 -7.13 -8.89
N LEU A 39 3.38 -6.38 -9.01
CA LEU A 39 3.08 -5.54 -10.18
C LEU A 39 3.92 -4.24 -10.25
N GLY A 40 4.89 -4.06 -9.35
CA GLY A 40 5.78 -2.89 -9.33
C GLY A 40 5.13 -1.62 -8.78
N TYR A 41 4.08 -1.75 -7.97
CA TYR A 41 3.49 -0.63 -7.24
C TYR A 41 4.08 -0.54 -5.83
N HIS A 42 4.45 0.69 -5.42
CA HIS A 42 4.77 0.98 -4.03
C HIS A 42 3.45 1.10 -3.26
N VAL A 43 3.21 0.23 -2.27
CA VAL A 43 1.95 0.21 -1.52
C VAL A 43 2.17 0.76 -0.12
N VAL A 44 1.31 1.70 0.31
CA VAL A 44 1.28 2.22 1.67
C VAL A 44 -0.09 1.95 2.28
N ARG A 45 -0.11 1.25 3.41
CA ARG A 45 -1.34 1.02 4.20
C ARG A 45 -1.50 2.09 5.27
N LEU A 46 -2.70 2.65 5.36
CA LEU A 46 -3.14 3.58 6.39
C LEU A 46 -4.30 2.95 7.16
N THR A 47 -4.34 3.16 8.47
CA THR A 47 -5.43 2.75 9.35
C THR A 47 -6.34 3.92 9.67
N TRP A 48 -7.50 3.69 10.30
CA TRP A 48 -8.36 4.76 10.81
C TRP A 48 -7.60 5.75 11.73
N ALA A 49 -6.67 5.27 12.55
CA ALA A 49 -5.86 6.13 13.41
C ALA A 49 -4.97 7.08 12.60
N ASP A 50 -4.49 6.66 11.42
CA ASP A 50 -3.70 7.53 10.53
C ASP A 50 -4.55 8.66 9.90
N LEU A 51 -5.88 8.51 9.86
CA LEU A 51 -6.81 9.49 9.29
C LEU A 51 -7.38 10.48 10.31
N ALA A 52 -7.13 10.24 11.61
CA ALA A 52 -7.59 11.13 12.67
C ALA A 52 -7.00 12.55 12.48
N PRO A 53 -7.77 13.64 12.71
CA PRO A 53 -7.32 15.01 12.47
C PRO A 53 -5.97 15.35 13.14
N GLU A 54 -5.76 14.88 14.36
CA GLU A 54 -4.53 15.04 15.14
C GLU A 54 -3.31 14.37 14.50
N ASN A 55 -3.53 13.40 13.60
CA ASN A 55 -2.50 12.63 12.92
C ASN A 55 -2.31 13.04 11.46
N ALA A 56 -3.14 13.95 10.93
CA ALA A 56 -3.17 14.32 9.52
C ALA A 56 -1.80 14.79 8.99
N GLU A 57 -1.11 15.67 9.72
CA GLU A 57 0.21 16.19 9.32
C GLU A 57 1.26 15.08 9.26
N ARG A 58 1.27 14.20 10.27
CA ARG A 58 2.17 13.05 10.36
C ARG A 58 1.94 12.09 9.19
N THR A 59 0.68 11.80 8.88
CA THR A 59 0.28 10.93 7.79
C THR A 59 0.67 11.53 6.44
N ALA A 60 0.41 12.83 6.23
CA ALA A 60 0.81 13.52 5.02
C ALA A 60 2.35 13.54 4.83
N ALA A 61 3.12 13.76 5.89
CA ALA A 61 4.57 13.70 5.85
C ALA A 61 5.08 12.30 5.46
N ARG A 62 4.48 11.24 6.03
CA ARG A 62 4.78 9.84 5.66
C ARG A 62 4.51 9.59 4.18
N LEU A 63 3.33 9.96 3.68
CA LEU A 63 2.95 9.75 2.27
C LEU A 63 3.90 10.46 1.30
N ARG A 64 4.30 11.70 1.59
CA ARG A 64 5.28 12.43 0.76
C ARG A 64 6.63 11.72 0.68
N ARG A 65 7.12 11.19 1.80
CA ARG A 65 8.37 10.40 1.79
C ARG A 65 8.25 9.13 0.98
N GLU A 66 7.14 8.41 1.12
CA GLU A 66 6.90 7.16 0.38
C GLU A 66 6.76 7.41 -1.13
N LEU A 67 6.15 8.53 -1.52
CA LEU A 67 6.10 8.96 -2.91
C LEU A 67 7.51 9.23 -3.46
N ALA A 68 8.34 9.98 -2.73
CA ALA A 68 9.72 10.25 -3.14
C ALA A 68 10.56 8.95 -3.23
N ARG A 69 10.33 8.00 -2.31
CA ARG A 69 10.94 6.67 -2.36
C ARG A 69 10.50 5.89 -3.60
N ALA A 70 9.20 5.85 -3.90
CA ALA A 70 8.66 5.19 -5.08
C ALA A 70 9.24 5.79 -6.38
N GLN A 71 9.39 7.12 -6.45
CA GLN A 71 10.04 7.78 -7.59
C GLN A 71 11.49 7.31 -7.80
N ARG A 72 12.26 7.12 -6.73
CA ARG A 72 13.65 6.63 -6.81
C ARG A 72 13.72 5.17 -7.24
N LEU A 73 12.89 4.32 -6.65
CA LEU A 73 12.91 2.87 -6.89
C LEU A 73 12.38 2.50 -8.28
N TYR A 74 11.36 3.19 -8.77
CA TYR A 74 10.68 2.85 -10.02
C TYR A 74 10.95 3.84 -11.16
N GLY A 75 11.58 4.98 -10.89
CA GLY A 75 11.96 5.96 -11.91
C GLY A 75 12.98 5.43 -12.92
N HIS A 76 13.87 4.52 -12.51
CA HIS A 76 14.83 3.89 -13.40
C HIS A 76 14.18 2.86 -14.35
N LEU A 77 13.05 2.26 -13.97
CA LEU A 77 12.38 1.23 -14.78
C LEU A 77 11.69 1.82 -16.01
N SER A 78 11.39 3.13 -16.02
CA SER A 78 10.81 3.79 -17.20
C SER A 78 11.85 4.25 -18.24
N VAL A 79 13.13 4.38 -17.88
CA VAL A 79 14.17 4.85 -18.81
C VAL A 79 14.64 3.74 -19.76
N GLY A 80 14.44 2.46 -19.42
CA GLY A 80 14.93 1.33 -20.21
C GLY A 80 14.06 0.84 -21.37
N SER A 81 12.83 1.35 -21.55
CA SER A 81 11.88 0.74 -22.51
C SER A 81 11.72 1.48 -23.85
N SER A 82 12.60 2.43 -24.17
CA SER A 82 12.62 3.12 -25.48
C SER A 82 13.95 2.92 -26.21
N ARG A 83 14.26 1.65 -26.52
CA ARG A 83 15.24 1.31 -27.55
C ARG A 83 14.98 -0.14 -27.93
N THR A 84 14.48 -0.40 -29.13
CA THR A 84 15.25 -0.80 -30.33
C THR A 84 14.27 -0.90 -31.53
N PRO A 85 14.79 -1.07 -32.77
CA PRO A 85 14.58 -0.22 -33.93
C PRO A 85 13.30 -0.48 -34.76
#